data_AF-A0A661YAV7-F1
#
_entry.id   AF-A0A661YAV7-F1
#
_cell.length_a   1.000
_cell.length_b   1.000
_cell.length_c   1.000
_cell.angle_alpha   90.00
_cell.angle_beta   90.00
_cell.angle_gamma   90.00
#
_symmetry.space_group_name_H-M   'P 1'
#
loop_
_entity.id
_entity.type
_entity.pdbx_description
1 polymer ?
#
loop_
_entity_poly.entity_id
_entity_poly.type
_entity_poly.pdbx_seq_one_letter_code
_entity_poly.pdbx_strand_id
1 'polypeptide(L)'
;MAFLFTTSYFAIGQQINPYLSFDNGIQQFTDHMSTLPARETDNGGEEFYKIGFTFPGAAVANTTVNGTGYQYLHIEGFAKMGQIGAPALPAHNEVIAMPPGATAQISIVNSTYYEYNGYMIHPTLEPARDTYGSPEPEFWIDENIYNKNDFFPKDIVEVTNVMLLRGIPLAVTQIRPVQFNPVTGKIRVYTHIEFRLVYKGGNASFSTIADGNSLHFTNLLKRNVINSVNIPDGSDLHDSKSADRNYIIITHNEFLSAANDIANWKRQLGYSVEVVSQASWTAAQVKTAIETRYDLWSPKPDYFLIIGDHTGSYAVPGDVVNTPYSPPDDGPFATDLYFACMDGSSDYHPDMAHGRISPSNATEAQIIVDKIIDYEKTPPTQASFYTDILNCAQYQDDDNNGYADRRFCHTSENIRDYLQGSFSYSSTRVYHTDATTTLSTRRYNNTYYSNGQLLPADLRSASFNWAGGATEITNEIDAGKFLVFHRDHGYTGGSGWHRPYYTTTSMNSLANGSLLPVV
;
A
#
# COMPACT_ATOMS: atom_id res chain seq x y z
N MET A 1 -44.23 -1.37 6.69
CA MET A 1 -42.76 -1.40 6.54
C MET A 1 -42.49 -2.25 5.30
N ALA A 2 -42.31 -1.59 4.15
CA ALA A 2 -42.24 -2.26 2.86
C ALA A 2 -40.78 -2.62 2.55
N PHE A 3 -40.50 -3.90 2.34
CA PHE A 3 -39.20 -4.37 1.87
C PHE A 3 -39.05 -3.97 0.39
N LEU A 4 -38.12 -3.06 0.11
CA LEU A 4 -37.65 -2.78 -1.23
C LEU A 4 -36.71 -3.93 -1.65
N PHE A 5 -37.24 -4.86 -2.44
CA PHE A 5 -36.40 -5.76 -3.22
C PHE A 5 -35.89 -4.98 -4.44
N THR A 6 -34.60 -4.63 -4.44
CA THR A 6 -33.91 -4.21 -5.66
C THR A 6 -33.67 -5.44 -6.53
N THR A 7 -34.45 -5.60 -7.59
CA THR A 7 -34.19 -6.56 -8.66
C THR A 7 -33.10 -6.02 -9.58
N SER A 8 -31.90 -6.57 -9.52
CA SER A 8 -30.86 -6.39 -10.54
C SER A 8 -31.21 -7.25 -11.77
N TYR A 9 -31.35 -6.59 -12.93
CA TYR A 9 -31.44 -7.27 -14.22
C TYR A 9 -30.04 -7.78 -14.63
N PHE A 10 -29.89 -9.08 -14.86
CA PHE A 10 -28.62 -9.69 -15.26
C PHE A 10 -28.58 -10.01 -16.76
N ALA A 11 -27.42 -9.75 -17.39
CA ALA A 11 -27.13 -10.10 -18.77
C ALA A 11 -26.67 -11.56 -18.87
N ILE A 12 -27.23 -12.28 -19.85
CA ILE A 12 -26.87 -13.65 -20.21
C ILE A 12 -25.42 -13.68 -20.73
N GLY A 13 -24.54 -14.51 -20.13
CA GLY A 13 -23.19 -14.77 -20.66
C GLY A 13 -22.00 -14.57 -19.72
N GLN A 14 -22.19 -14.32 -18.41
CA GLN A 14 -21.09 -14.32 -17.45
C GLN A 14 -20.56 -15.75 -17.23
N GLN A 15 -19.41 -16.08 -17.80
CA GLN A 15 -18.61 -17.23 -17.36
C GLN A 15 -18.02 -16.89 -15.99
N ILE A 16 -18.58 -17.52 -14.94
CA ILE A 16 -18.23 -17.35 -13.54
C ILE A 16 -17.05 -18.26 -13.23
N ASN A 17 -16.01 -17.71 -12.61
CA ASN A 17 -14.90 -18.52 -12.13
C ASN A 17 -15.40 -19.46 -11.02
N PRO A 18 -14.98 -20.73 -11.00
CA PRO A 18 -15.45 -21.68 -10.00
C PRO A 18 -15.20 -21.14 -8.59
N TYR A 19 -16.22 -21.24 -7.73
CA TYR A 19 -16.13 -20.82 -6.34
C TYR A 19 -16.00 -22.06 -5.45
N LEU A 20 -14.92 -22.15 -4.68
CA LEU A 20 -14.74 -23.19 -3.67
C LEU A 20 -15.34 -22.70 -2.35
N SER A 21 -16.54 -23.17 -2.01
CA SER A 21 -17.06 -23.05 -0.65
C SER A 21 -16.24 -23.95 0.28
N PHE A 22 -15.85 -23.42 1.45
CA PHE A 22 -14.95 -24.16 2.33
C PHE A 22 -15.65 -25.31 3.07
N ASP A 23 -16.98 -25.30 3.16
CA ASP A 23 -17.80 -26.33 3.81
C ASP A 23 -18.64 -27.18 2.83
N ASN A 24 -18.84 -26.72 1.58
CA ASN A 24 -19.71 -27.39 0.60
C ASN A 24 -19.02 -27.70 -0.75
N GLY A 25 -17.70 -27.55 -0.87
CA GLY A 25 -16.96 -27.84 -2.10
C GLY A 25 -17.19 -26.84 -3.24
N ILE A 26 -16.86 -27.23 -4.48
CA ILE A 26 -16.98 -26.35 -5.65
C ILE A 26 -18.46 -26.10 -5.97
N GLN A 27 -18.84 -24.82 -5.95
CA GLN A 27 -20.15 -24.32 -6.30
C GLN A 27 -20.08 -23.61 -7.67
N GLN A 28 -21.06 -23.90 -8.54
CA GLN A 28 -21.22 -23.25 -9.85
C GLN A 28 -22.44 -22.32 -9.80
N PHE A 29 -22.40 -21.28 -8.96
CA PHE A 29 -23.51 -20.33 -8.84
C PHE A 29 -23.05 -18.88 -9.09
N THR A 30 -23.97 -18.09 -9.62
CA THR A 30 -23.81 -16.67 -10.00
C THR A 30 -23.68 -15.70 -8.82
N ASP A 31 -24.02 -16.14 -7.61
CA ASP A 31 -24.23 -15.24 -6.45
C ASP A 31 -23.16 -15.32 -5.35
N HIS A 32 -22.12 -16.16 -5.53
CA HIS A 32 -20.99 -16.16 -4.59
C HIS A 32 -20.03 -15.03 -4.96
N MET A 33 -20.41 -13.81 -4.61
CA MET A 33 -19.45 -12.73 -4.47
C MET A 33 -18.41 -13.20 -3.44
N SER A 34 -17.13 -13.16 -3.81
CA SER A 34 -16.08 -13.27 -2.82
C SER A 34 -16.36 -12.18 -1.77
N THR A 35 -16.54 -12.59 -0.51
CA THR A 35 -16.75 -11.68 0.62
C THR A 35 -15.55 -11.75 1.56
N LEU A 36 -15.17 -10.62 2.13
CA LEU A 36 -14.16 -10.54 3.17
C LEU A 36 -14.47 -11.55 4.29
N PRO A 37 -13.48 -12.35 4.73
CA PRO A 37 -13.64 -13.20 5.91
C PRO A 37 -14.10 -12.40 7.12
N ALA A 38 -15.06 -12.95 7.87
CA ALA A 38 -15.51 -12.32 9.11
C ALA A 38 -14.41 -12.43 10.18
N ARG A 39 -14.23 -11.35 10.96
CA ARG A 39 -13.23 -11.26 12.02
C ARG A 39 -13.89 -10.99 13.36
N GLU A 40 -13.42 -11.68 14.39
CA GLU A 40 -13.75 -11.42 15.79
C GLU A 40 -12.47 -11.28 16.60
N THR A 41 -12.51 -10.44 17.64
CA THR A 41 -11.34 -10.15 18.47
C THR A 41 -11.71 -10.13 19.94
N ASP A 42 -10.77 -10.54 20.79
CA ASP A 42 -10.89 -10.46 22.24
C ASP A 42 -9.57 -9.97 22.83
N ASN A 43 -9.67 -8.98 23.71
CA ASN A 43 -8.54 -8.23 24.23
C ASN A 43 -8.18 -8.71 25.64
N GLY A 44 -7.05 -9.40 25.77
CA GLY A 44 -6.48 -9.83 27.04
C GLY A 44 -5.60 -8.77 27.72
N GLY A 45 -5.66 -7.51 27.28
CA GLY A 45 -4.85 -6.41 27.83
C GLY A 45 -3.36 -6.65 27.60
N GLU A 46 -2.60 -6.76 28.69
CA GLU A 46 -1.14 -6.92 28.68
C GLU A 46 -0.67 -8.39 28.54
N GLU A 47 -1.60 -9.35 28.44
CA GLU A 47 -1.24 -10.78 28.37
C GLU A 47 -1.31 -11.36 26.96
N PHE A 48 -2.36 -11.03 26.21
CA PHE A 48 -2.58 -11.55 24.86
C PHE A 48 -3.56 -10.71 24.06
N TYR A 49 -3.55 -10.90 22.73
CA TYR A 49 -4.64 -10.53 21.85
C TYR A 49 -5.14 -11.76 21.09
N LYS A 50 -6.46 -11.97 21.07
CA LYS A 50 -7.09 -13.12 20.42
C LYS A 50 -7.82 -12.67 19.15
N ILE A 51 -7.66 -13.43 18.07
CA ILE A 51 -8.30 -13.16 16.78
C ILE A 51 -8.92 -14.46 16.26
N GLY A 52 -10.18 -14.37 15.83
CA GLY A 52 -10.93 -15.41 15.14
C GLY A 52 -11.25 -14.96 13.71
N PHE A 53 -10.99 -15.82 12.74
CA PHE A 53 -11.37 -15.65 11.35
C PHE A 53 -12.38 -16.72 10.95
N THR A 54 -13.41 -16.31 10.19
CA THR A 54 -14.35 -17.23 9.53
C THR A 54 -14.32 -17.02 8.02
N PHE A 55 -14.03 -18.09 7.29
CA PHE A 55 -13.78 -18.07 5.85
C PHE A 55 -14.92 -18.73 5.09
N PRO A 56 -15.61 -17.99 4.19
CA PRO A 56 -16.73 -18.54 3.43
C PRO A 56 -16.27 -19.43 2.27
N GLY A 57 -15.16 -19.08 1.63
CA GLY A 57 -14.69 -19.75 0.43
C GLY A 57 -13.58 -18.99 -0.28
N ALA A 58 -13.20 -19.49 -1.46
CA ALA A 58 -12.23 -18.87 -2.34
C ALA A 58 -12.68 -18.96 -3.81
N ALA A 59 -12.47 -17.90 -4.59
CA ALA A 59 -12.53 -18.01 -6.05
C ALA A 59 -11.32 -18.82 -6.56
N VAL A 60 -11.56 -19.67 -7.55
CA VAL A 60 -10.54 -20.54 -8.14
C VAL A 60 -10.25 -20.07 -9.57
N ALA A 61 -8.99 -19.75 -9.83
CA ALA A 61 -8.50 -19.48 -11.18
C ALA A 61 -7.63 -20.66 -11.63
N ASN A 62 -7.73 -21.04 -12.91
CA ASN A 62 -6.97 -22.13 -13.50
C ASN A 62 -5.96 -21.59 -14.50
N THR A 63 -4.77 -22.18 -14.52
CA THR A 63 -3.76 -21.95 -15.55
C THR A 63 -3.11 -23.26 -15.97
N THR A 64 -2.37 -23.27 -17.07
CA THR A 64 -1.63 -24.45 -17.54
C THR A 64 -0.20 -24.04 -17.88
N VAL A 65 0.76 -24.77 -17.32
CA VAL A 65 2.19 -24.57 -17.61
C VAL A 65 2.78 -25.90 -18.04
N ASN A 66 3.42 -25.94 -19.21
CA ASN A 66 4.04 -27.15 -19.77
C ASN A 66 3.11 -28.39 -19.79
N GLY A 67 1.81 -28.18 -20.03
CA GLY A 67 0.80 -29.24 -20.06
C GLY A 67 0.26 -29.68 -18.68
N THR A 68 0.79 -29.14 -17.60
CA THR A 68 0.29 -29.36 -16.24
C THR A 68 -0.70 -28.27 -15.85
N GLY A 69 -1.89 -28.66 -15.40
CA GLY A 69 -2.89 -27.74 -14.88
C GLY A 69 -2.57 -27.31 -13.45
N TYR A 70 -2.62 -26.01 -13.19
CA TYR A 70 -2.43 -25.41 -11.88
C TYR A 70 -3.62 -24.55 -11.47
N GLN A 71 -3.79 -24.38 -10.16
CA GLN A 71 -4.81 -23.51 -9.58
C GLN A 71 -4.21 -22.39 -8.74
N TYR A 72 -4.89 -21.24 -8.77
CA TYR A 72 -4.79 -20.21 -7.76
C TYR A 72 -6.09 -20.12 -6.97
N LEU A 73 -5.95 -19.97 -5.66
CA LEU A 73 -7.06 -19.67 -4.77
C LEU A 73 -7.02 -18.18 -4.40
N HIS A 74 -8.19 -17.54 -4.40
CA HIS A 74 -8.36 -16.13 -4.10
C HIS A 74 -9.42 -15.96 -3.03
N ILE A 75 -9.00 -15.45 -1.88
CA ILE A 75 -9.89 -15.03 -0.79
C ILE A 75 -9.84 -13.50 -0.79
N GLU A 76 -11.00 -12.83 -0.70
CA GLU A 76 -11.02 -11.38 -0.64
C GLU A 76 -10.26 -10.88 0.59
N GLY A 77 -9.45 -9.83 0.44
CA GLY A 77 -8.58 -9.30 1.50
C GLY A 77 -7.30 -10.10 1.75
N PHE A 78 -7.06 -11.17 1.00
CA PHE A 78 -5.86 -12.01 1.12
C PHE A 78 -4.97 -11.87 -0.12
N ALA A 79 -3.68 -11.74 0.11
CA ALA A 79 -2.64 -11.86 -0.91
C ALA A 79 -2.21 -13.33 -1.03
N LYS A 80 -1.09 -13.59 -1.71
CA LYS A 80 -0.47 -14.92 -1.78
C LYS A 80 0.82 -14.93 -0.96
N MET A 81 1.21 -16.08 -0.44
CA MET A 81 2.50 -16.25 0.25
C MET A 81 3.67 -15.86 -0.67
N GLY A 82 4.66 -15.16 -0.12
CA GLY A 82 5.80 -14.60 -0.87
C GLY A 82 7.02 -15.51 -1.02
N GLN A 83 6.98 -16.76 -0.53
CA GLN A 83 8.11 -17.68 -0.63
C GLN A 83 8.25 -18.20 -2.06
N ILE A 84 9.24 -17.71 -2.80
CA ILE A 84 9.53 -18.11 -4.18
C ILE A 84 9.69 -19.64 -4.27
N GLY A 85 9.06 -20.25 -5.28
CA GLY A 85 9.02 -21.68 -5.56
C GLY A 85 8.06 -22.49 -4.70
N ALA A 86 7.56 -21.96 -3.57
CA ALA A 86 6.59 -22.65 -2.72
C ALA A 86 5.15 -22.45 -3.25
N PRO A 87 4.16 -23.29 -2.88
CA PRO A 87 2.76 -23.09 -3.26
C PRO A 87 2.22 -21.67 -2.95
N ALA A 88 1.64 -21.00 -3.95
CA ALA A 88 1.11 -19.63 -3.87
C ALA A 88 -0.25 -19.56 -3.17
N LEU A 89 -0.27 -19.97 -1.91
CA LEU A 89 -1.47 -20.08 -1.08
C LEU A 89 -1.93 -18.70 -0.56
N PRO A 90 -3.25 -18.50 -0.36
CA PRO A 90 -3.78 -17.28 0.24
C PRO A 90 -3.17 -17.00 1.62
N ALA A 91 -2.79 -15.74 1.87
CA ALA A 91 -2.28 -15.28 3.15
C ALA A 91 -2.70 -13.82 3.44
N HIS A 92 -2.89 -13.51 4.72
CA HIS A 92 -3.19 -12.15 5.20
C HIS A 92 -2.33 -11.85 6.42
N ASN A 93 -1.85 -10.61 6.54
CA ASN A 93 -1.05 -10.18 7.68
C ASN A 93 -1.89 -9.26 8.57
N GLU A 94 -1.99 -9.62 9.85
CA GLU A 94 -2.45 -8.72 10.89
C GLU A 94 -1.24 -8.14 11.61
N VAL A 95 -1.27 -6.84 11.92
CA VAL A 95 -0.23 -6.17 12.70
C VAL A 95 -0.75 -5.93 14.10
N ILE A 96 -0.06 -6.48 15.10
CA ILE A 96 -0.46 -6.44 16.50
C ILE A 96 0.66 -5.74 17.29
N ALA A 97 0.35 -4.62 17.94
CA ALA A 97 1.28 -4.00 18.86
C ALA A 97 1.48 -4.88 20.10
N MET A 98 2.70 -4.91 20.61
CA MET A 98 3.03 -5.57 21.88
C MET A 98 3.60 -4.54 22.86
N PRO A 99 3.54 -4.82 24.18
CA PRO A 99 4.18 -3.97 25.16
C PRO A 99 5.70 -3.88 24.90
N PRO A 100 6.35 -2.73 25.10
CA PRO A 100 7.78 -2.58 24.87
C PRO A 100 8.62 -3.64 25.58
N GLY A 101 9.52 -4.30 24.84
CA GLY A 101 10.37 -5.38 25.33
C GLY A 101 9.71 -6.77 25.42
N ALA A 102 8.44 -6.91 25.03
CA ALA A 102 7.78 -8.21 24.91
C ALA A 102 8.13 -8.92 23.59
N THR A 103 7.96 -10.24 23.60
CA THR A 103 8.07 -11.14 22.44
C THR A 103 6.73 -11.85 22.18
N ALA A 104 6.48 -12.23 20.93
CA ALA A 104 5.23 -12.88 20.54
C ALA A 104 5.32 -14.41 20.63
N GLN A 105 4.25 -15.05 21.11
CA GLN A 105 4.04 -16.49 20.98
C GLN A 105 2.62 -16.78 20.47
N ILE A 106 2.50 -17.54 19.39
CA ILE A 106 1.21 -17.97 18.86
C ILE A 106 0.71 -19.22 19.58
N SER A 107 -0.59 -19.23 19.91
CA SER A 107 -1.32 -20.39 20.39
C SER A 107 -2.63 -20.52 19.62
N ILE A 108 -2.81 -21.62 18.89
CA ILE A 108 -4.08 -21.93 18.23
C ILE A 108 -5.09 -22.37 19.30
N VAL A 109 -6.21 -21.65 19.39
CA VAL A 109 -7.29 -21.94 20.34
C VAL A 109 -8.27 -22.93 19.72
N ASN A 110 -8.66 -22.69 18.47
CA ASN A 110 -9.56 -23.54 17.71
C ASN A 110 -9.26 -23.44 16.21
N SER A 111 -9.49 -24.51 15.47
CA SER A 111 -9.47 -24.47 14.01
C SER A 111 -10.36 -25.57 13.44
N THR A 112 -11.08 -25.28 12.37
CA THR A 112 -11.95 -26.24 11.67
C THR A 112 -11.64 -26.19 10.18
N TYR A 113 -11.48 -27.36 9.55
CA TYR A 113 -11.12 -27.46 8.14
C TYR A 113 -11.84 -28.60 7.43
N TYR A 114 -11.89 -28.48 6.10
CA TYR A 114 -12.31 -29.53 5.18
C TYR A 114 -11.18 -29.85 4.20
N GLU A 115 -11.15 -31.10 3.72
CA GLU A 115 -10.17 -31.56 2.74
C GLU A 115 -10.80 -31.75 1.37
N TYR A 116 -10.12 -31.27 0.33
CA TYR A 116 -10.52 -31.47 -1.06
C TYR A 116 -9.36 -32.00 -1.89
N ASN A 117 -9.65 -32.91 -2.82
CA ASN A 117 -8.65 -33.53 -3.71
C ASN A 117 -8.66 -32.86 -5.09
N GLY A 118 -7.65 -33.16 -5.90
CA GLY A 118 -7.60 -32.74 -7.31
C GLY A 118 -7.03 -31.34 -7.52
N TYR A 119 -6.20 -30.86 -6.59
CA TYR A 119 -5.54 -29.57 -6.68
C TYR A 119 -4.05 -29.73 -6.96
N MET A 120 -3.52 -28.82 -7.76
CA MET A 120 -2.11 -28.57 -7.93
C MET A 120 -1.91 -27.05 -7.86
N ILE A 121 -1.48 -26.54 -6.72
CA ILE A 121 -1.35 -25.10 -6.52
C ILE A 121 -0.14 -24.60 -7.29
N HIS A 122 -0.30 -23.48 -8.01
CA HIS A 122 0.82 -22.85 -8.71
C HIS A 122 1.89 -22.39 -7.70
N PRO A 123 3.20 -22.50 -7.98
CA PRO A 123 4.25 -21.94 -7.11
C PRO A 123 4.12 -20.42 -7.01
N THR A 124 4.75 -19.76 -6.04
CA THR A 124 5.00 -18.33 -6.05
C THR A 124 6.24 -18.09 -6.90
N LEU A 125 6.15 -17.22 -7.92
CA LEU A 125 7.30 -16.84 -8.73
C LEU A 125 7.98 -15.61 -8.14
N GLU A 126 9.12 -15.24 -8.72
CA GLU A 126 9.73 -13.94 -8.44
C GLU A 126 8.73 -12.81 -8.74
N PRO A 127 8.79 -11.68 -8.00
CA PRO A 127 7.99 -10.52 -8.35
C PRO A 127 8.30 -10.04 -9.78
N ALA A 128 7.27 -9.78 -10.58
CA ALA A 128 7.45 -9.19 -11.89
C ALA A 128 8.12 -7.81 -11.76
N ARG A 129 9.07 -7.53 -12.64
CA ARG A 129 9.72 -6.21 -12.69
C ARG A 129 8.74 -5.19 -13.24
N ASP A 130 8.65 -4.03 -12.61
CA ASP A 130 7.81 -2.90 -13.08
C ASP A 130 8.58 -2.04 -14.09
N THR A 131 9.29 -2.71 -15.01
CA THR A 131 10.09 -2.10 -16.07
C THR A 131 9.50 -2.52 -17.40
N TYR A 132 9.15 -1.54 -18.23
CA TYR A 132 8.54 -1.78 -19.54
C TYR A 132 9.37 -2.76 -20.39
N GLY A 133 8.70 -3.77 -20.96
CA GLY A 133 9.32 -4.80 -21.78
C GLY A 133 10.16 -5.83 -21.03
N SER A 134 10.24 -5.78 -19.69
CA SER A 134 10.84 -6.87 -18.92
C SER A 134 10.03 -8.15 -19.09
N PRO A 135 10.70 -9.31 -19.23
CA PRO A 135 9.99 -10.58 -19.28
C PRO A 135 9.23 -10.82 -17.99
N GLU A 136 8.09 -11.49 -18.09
CA GLU A 136 7.40 -12.01 -16.92
C GLU A 136 8.27 -13.07 -16.21
N PRO A 137 8.11 -13.22 -14.88
CA PRO A 137 8.88 -14.19 -14.10
C PRO A 137 8.81 -15.60 -14.69
N GLU A 138 9.97 -16.25 -14.82
CA GLU A 138 10.02 -17.63 -15.30
C GLU A 138 9.34 -18.58 -14.32
N PHE A 139 8.68 -19.61 -14.85
CA PHE A 139 8.08 -20.64 -14.04
C PHE A 139 9.15 -21.47 -13.32
N TRP A 140 9.09 -21.49 -11.99
CA TRP A 140 10.00 -22.27 -11.16
C TRP A 140 9.28 -22.84 -9.93
N ILE A 141 9.62 -24.08 -9.57
CA ILE A 141 9.11 -24.78 -8.37
C ILE A 141 10.27 -25.15 -7.45
N ASP A 142 10.06 -25.06 -6.15
CA ASP A 142 10.97 -25.68 -5.18
C ASP A 142 10.65 -27.16 -5.08
N GLU A 143 11.45 -28.00 -5.73
CA GLU A 143 11.28 -29.45 -5.75
C GLU A 143 11.30 -30.07 -4.34
N ASN A 144 11.99 -29.47 -3.36
CA ASN A 144 11.99 -29.98 -2.00
C ASN A 144 10.62 -29.84 -1.32
N ILE A 145 9.84 -28.83 -1.71
CA ILE A 145 8.48 -28.63 -1.24
C ILE A 145 7.52 -29.50 -2.06
N TYR A 146 7.60 -29.44 -3.39
CA TYR A 146 6.65 -30.13 -4.27
C TYR A 146 6.78 -31.65 -4.26
N ASN A 147 7.95 -32.21 -3.95
CA ASN A 147 8.13 -33.66 -3.81
C ASN A 147 7.90 -34.17 -2.38
N LYS A 148 7.56 -33.30 -1.42
CA LYS A 148 7.32 -33.70 -0.04
C LYS A 148 5.86 -34.04 0.18
N ASN A 149 5.60 -35.27 0.64
CA ASN A 149 4.26 -35.74 1.01
C ASN A 149 3.87 -35.23 2.41
N ASP A 150 3.68 -33.92 2.53
CA ASP A 150 3.29 -33.23 3.76
C ASP A 150 2.49 -31.97 3.41
N PHE A 151 1.71 -31.44 4.35
CA PHE A 151 0.97 -30.21 4.13
C PHE A 151 1.87 -28.97 4.28
N PHE A 152 1.80 -28.07 3.30
CA PHE A 152 2.48 -26.77 3.28
C PHE A 152 1.46 -25.63 3.25
N PRO A 153 1.70 -24.49 3.95
CA PRO A 153 2.68 -24.36 5.02
C PRO A 153 2.27 -25.23 6.21
N LYS A 154 3.24 -25.60 7.06
CA LYS A 154 2.95 -26.41 8.26
C LYS A 154 2.07 -25.66 9.25
N ASP A 155 2.37 -24.39 9.48
CA ASP A 155 1.68 -23.54 10.45
C ASP A 155 0.67 -22.63 9.74
N ILE A 156 -0.58 -22.66 10.22
CA ILE A 156 -1.71 -21.87 9.70
C ILE A 156 -1.72 -20.42 10.20
N VAL A 157 -0.96 -20.13 11.27
CA VAL A 157 -0.71 -18.80 11.79
C VAL A 157 0.74 -18.74 12.25
N GLU A 158 1.47 -17.71 11.82
CA GLU A 158 2.88 -17.51 12.14
C GLU A 158 3.19 -16.03 12.36
N VAL A 159 4.04 -15.68 13.33
CA VAL A 159 4.64 -14.34 13.40
C VAL A 159 5.85 -14.33 12.47
N THR A 160 5.69 -13.74 11.29
CA THR A 160 6.73 -13.77 10.24
C THR A 160 7.82 -12.73 10.49
N ASN A 161 7.50 -11.65 11.19
CA ASN A 161 8.43 -10.60 11.57
C ASN A 161 7.93 -9.85 12.82
N VAL A 162 8.83 -9.23 13.57
CA VAL A 162 8.52 -8.19 14.55
C VAL A 162 9.20 -6.90 14.07
N MET A 163 8.38 -5.95 13.62
CA MET A 163 8.84 -4.62 13.23
C MET A 163 8.94 -3.75 14.48
N LEU A 164 9.80 -2.73 14.46
CA LEU A 164 9.81 -1.69 15.48
C LEU A 164 9.27 -0.41 14.87
N LEU A 165 8.50 0.34 15.66
CA LEU A 165 8.11 1.70 15.33
C LEU A 165 8.27 2.58 16.57
N ARG A 166 9.26 3.49 16.56
CA ARG A 166 9.72 4.25 17.73
C ARG A 166 10.13 3.37 18.91
N GLY A 167 10.61 2.16 18.63
CA GLY A 167 10.95 1.13 19.61
C GLY A 167 9.76 0.28 20.08
N ILE A 168 8.56 0.51 19.53
CA ILE A 168 7.35 -0.25 19.86
C ILE A 168 7.32 -1.51 18.99
N PRO A 169 7.33 -2.72 19.59
CA PRO A 169 7.31 -3.95 18.82
C PRO A 169 5.93 -4.25 18.22
N LEU A 170 5.89 -4.38 16.90
CA LEU A 170 4.71 -4.71 16.09
C LEU A 170 4.88 -6.09 15.48
N ALA A 171 4.13 -7.07 15.98
CA ALA A 171 4.15 -8.43 15.46
C ALA A 171 3.34 -8.51 14.15
N VAL A 172 4.01 -8.81 13.05
CA VAL A 172 3.39 -9.13 11.75
C VAL A 172 3.00 -10.60 11.78
N THR A 173 1.71 -10.85 11.96
CA THR A 173 1.15 -12.19 12.11
C THR A 173 0.44 -12.60 10.84
N GLN A 174 0.96 -13.62 10.16
CA GLN A 174 0.44 -14.12 8.89
C GLN A 174 -0.55 -15.27 9.13
N ILE A 175 -1.78 -15.12 8.64
CA ILE A 175 -2.85 -16.11 8.67
C ILE A 175 -2.94 -16.79 7.30
N ARG A 176 -2.92 -18.12 7.29
CA ARG A 176 -2.90 -19.00 6.11
C ARG A 176 -4.07 -19.98 6.16
N PRO A 177 -5.24 -19.61 5.60
CA PRO A 177 -6.45 -20.43 5.68
C PRO A 177 -6.44 -21.65 4.76
N VAL A 178 -5.37 -21.86 3.98
CA VAL A 178 -5.24 -23.02 3.10
C VAL A 178 -3.88 -23.67 3.29
N GLN A 179 -3.88 -25.00 3.44
CA GLN A 179 -2.69 -25.82 3.30
C GLN A 179 -2.82 -26.72 2.06
N PHE A 180 -1.70 -27.09 1.46
CA PHE A 180 -1.63 -27.94 0.28
C PHE A 180 -0.59 -29.03 0.47
N ASN A 181 -0.96 -30.27 0.16
CA ASN A 181 -0.03 -31.39 0.04
C ASN A 181 0.21 -31.68 -1.46
N PRO A 182 1.42 -31.39 -1.98
CA PRO A 182 1.72 -31.46 -3.40
C PRO A 182 1.79 -32.87 -3.96
N VAL A 183 2.18 -33.86 -3.16
CA VAL A 183 2.27 -35.27 -3.60
C VAL A 183 0.90 -35.92 -3.72
N THR A 184 -0.03 -35.61 -2.81
CA THR A 184 -1.39 -36.18 -2.83
C THR A 184 -2.40 -35.36 -3.63
N GLY A 185 -2.04 -34.12 -4.01
CA GLY A 185 -2.94 -33.20 -4.70
C GLY A 185 -4.14 -32.77 -3.86
N LYS A 186 -3.94 -32.66 -2.54
CA LYS A 186 -4.99 -32.38 -1.56
C LYS A 186 -4.78 -31.03 -0.91
N ILE A 187 -5.86 -30.26 -0.76
CA ILE A 187 -5.88 -29.03 0.06
C ILE A 187 -6.67 -29.24 1.35
N ARG A 188 -6.26 -28.53 2.41
CA ARG A 188 -7.07 -28.25 3.60
C ARG A 188 -7.48 -26.80 3.55
N VAL A 189 -8.78 -26.53 3.59
CA VAL A 189 -9.31 -25.17 3.70
C VAL A 189 -9.97 -25.00 5.06
N TYR A 190 -9.55 -23.98 5.79
CA TYR A 190 -10.02 -23.73 7.13
C TYR A 190 -11.24 -22.82 7.09
N THR A 191 -12.40 -23.31 7.51
CA THR A 191 -13.62 -22.50 7.65
C THR A 191 -13.53 -21.56 8.85
N HIS A 192 -12.74 -21.93 9.86
CA HIS A 192 -12.50 -21.13 11.04
C HIS A 192 -11.09 -21.31 11.59
N ILE A 193 -10.44 -20.21 11.98
CA ILE A 193 -9.15 -20.18 12.68
C ILE A 193 -9.27 -19.20 13.84
N GLU A 194 -9.08 -19.67 15.07
CA GLU A 194 -8.98 -18.84 16.27
C GLU A 194 -7.61 -19.04 16.92
N PHE A 195 -6.91 -17.94 17.18
CA PHE A 195 -5.60 -17.97 17.81
C PHE A 195 -5.40 -16.82 18.80
N ARG A 196 -4.47 -17.01 19.73
CA ARG A 196 -3.94 -15.99 20.63
C ARG A 196 -2.51 -15.66 20.25
N LEU A 197 -2.20 -14.37 20.15
CA LEU A 197 -0.84 -13.87 20.25
C LEU A 197 -0.58 -13.51 21.71
N VAL A 198 0.22 -14.33 22.39
CA VAL A 198 0.58 -14.17 23.80
C VAL A 198 1.85 -13.34 23.90
N TYR A 199 1.83 -12.32 24.75
CA TYR A 199 2.98 -11.48 25.03
C TYR A 199 3.87 -12.16 26.09
N LYS A 200 5.17 -12.30 25.82
CA LYS A 200 6.13 -12.97 26.70
C LYS A 200 7.34 -12.07 26.96
N GLY A 201 7.73 -11.94 28.23
CA GLY A 201 8.81 -11.04 28.63
C GLY A 201 8.36 -9.57 28.55
N GLY A 202 9.30 -8.64 28.78
CA GLY A 202 9.00 -7.22 28.94
C GLY A 202 8.36 -6.91 30.31
N ASN A 203 8.78 -5.81 30.94
CA ASN A 203 8.17 -5.30 32.17
C ASN A 203 7.37 -4.01 31.92
N ALA A 204 7.35 -3.51 30.68
CA ALA A 204 6.63 -2.30 30.32
C ALA A 204 5.17 -2.64 30.00
N SER A 205 4.26 -1.75 30.39
CA SER A 205 2.86 -1.75 29.97
C SER A 205 2.72 -1.00 28.65
N PHE A 206 1.64 -1.24 27.89
CA PHE A 206 1.26 -0.37 26.79
C PHE A 206 1.19 1.12 27.20
N SER A 207 0.93 1.45 28.46
CA SER A 207 0.89 2.84 28.95
C SER A 207 2.18 3.60 28.67
N THR A 208 3.35 2.94 28.64
CA THR A 208 4.63 3.59 28.39
C THR A 208 4.81 4.02 26.93
N ILE A 209 3.93 3.61 26.02
CA ILE A 209 3.93 4.09 24.62
C ILE A 209 3.63 5.59 24.58
N ALA A 210 2.81 6.11 25.50
CA ALA A 210 2.53 7.54 25.57
C ALA A 210 3.79 8.34 25.97
N ASP A 211 4.71 7.73 26.72
CA ASP A 211 5.91 8.40 27.20
C ASP A 211 6.84 8.74 26.03
N GLY A 212 7.04 10.03 25.79
CA GLY A 212 7.91 10.52 24.71
C GLY A 212 7.29 10.44 23.32
N ASN A 213 5.98 10.22 23.19
CA ASN A 213 5.27 10.25 21.91
C ASN A 213 4.12 11.26 21.91
N SER A 214 3.87 11.85 20.74
CA SER A 214 2.76 12.77 20.54
C SER A 214 1.42 12.04 20.35
N LEU A 215 0.33 12.78 20.54
CA LEU A 215 -1.01 12.35 20.18
C LEU A 215 -1.14 12.04 18.68
N HIS A 216 -0.43 12.79 17.84
CA HIS A 216 -0.41 12.56 16.39
C HIS A 216 0.16 11.17 16.06
N PHE A 217 1.34 10.84 16.60
CA PHE A 217 1.97 9.54 16.40
C PHE A 217 1.11 8.39 16.95
N THR A 218 0.60 8.51 18.17
CA THR A 218 -0.22 7.44 18.77
C THR A 218 -1.51 7.19 17.98
N ASN A 219 -2.11 8.23 17.40
CA ASN A 219 -3.24 8.09 16.47
C ASN A 219 -2.86 7.43 15.14
N LEU A 220 -1.65 7.68 14.62
CA LEU A 220 -1.12 6.93 13.47
C LEU A 220 -0.94 5.45 13.83
N LEU A 221 -0.31 5.15 14.96
CA LEU A 221 -0.08 3.78 15.43
C LEU A 221 -1.40 3.01 15.57
N LYS A 222 -2.44 3.61 16.16
CA LYS A 222 -3.78 3.02 16.27
C LYS A 222 -4.40 2.63 14.93
N ARG A 223 -4.09 3.32 13.84
CA ARG A 223 -4.58 2.97 12.50
C ARG A 223 -3.81 1.81 11.86
N ASN A 224 -2.60 1.55 12.33
CA ASN A 224 -1.71 0.51 11.79
C ASN A 224 -1.82 -0.83 12.53
N VAL A 225 -2.53 -0.90 13.66
CA VAL A 225 -2.60 -2.11 14.48
C VAL A 225 -4.06 -2.50 14.77
N ILE A 226 -4.33 -3.81 14.79
CA ILE A 226 -5.68 -4.31 15.06
C ILE A 226 -6.10 -4.11 16.53
N ASN A 227 -5.14 -4.17 17.46
CA ASN A 227 -5.38 -3.99 18.89
C ASN A 227 -5.27 -2.52 19.35
N SER A 228 -5.78 -1.60 18.53
CA SER A 228 -5.68 -0.15 18.75
C SER A 228 -6.22 0.34 20.10
N VAL A 229 -7.15 -0.40 20.71
CA VAL A 229 -7.69 -0.15 22.07
C VAL A 229 -6.62 -0.20 23.16
N ASN A 230 -5.50 -0.89 22.93
CA ASN A 230 -4.39 -0.97 23.89
C ASN A 230 -3.42 0.21 23.76
N ILE A 231 -3.50 1.02 22.70
CA ILE A 231 -2.58 2.12 22.48
C ILE A 231 -3.08 3.36 23.23
N PRO A 232 -2.34 3.88 24.23
CA PRO A 232 -2.73 5.09 24.94
C PRO A 232 -2.59 6.34 24.06
N ASP A 233 -3.22 7.44 24.50
CA ASP A 233 -2.99 8.76 23.90
C ASP A 233 -1.63 9.32 24.34
N GLY A 234 -0.84 9.77 23.37
CA GLY A 234 0.39 10.54 23.60
C GLY A 234 0.11 11.99 24.01
N SER A 235 1.16 12.80 24.14
CA SER A 235 1.03 14.21 24.51
C SER A 235 0.38 15.04 23.41
N ASP A 236 -0.60 15.87 23.77
CA ASP A 236 -1.15 16.87 22.87
C ASP A 236 -0.23 18.09 22.82
N LEU A 237 0.37 18.29 21.65
CA LEU A 237 1.31 19.38 21.39
C LEU A 237 0.61 20.71 21.09
N HIS A 238 -0.71 20.73 20.84
CA HIS A 238 -1.47 21.96 20.65
C HIS A 238 -1.87 22.60 21.99
N ASP A 239 -1.97 21.80 23.05
CA ASP A 239 -2.30 22.25 24.41
C ASP A 239 -1.07 22.63 25.24
N SER A 240 0.14 22.30 24.78
CA SER A 240 1.37 22.57 25.52
C SER A 240 1.90 23.99 25.28
N LYS A 241 2.05 24.77 26.36
CA LYS A 241 2.74 26.09 26.35
C LYS A 241 4.27 25.96 26.29
N SER A 242 4.80 24.79 25.93
CA SER A 242 6.18 24.38 26.17
C SER A 242 7.10 24.59 24.95
N ALA A 243 8.40 24.55 25.23
CA ALA A 243 9.47 24.57 24.23
C ALA A 243 9.61 23.23 23.46
N ASP A 244 8.59 22.37 23.48
CA ASP A 244 8.61 21.04 22.88
C ASP A 244 8.65 21.20 21.36
N ARG A 245 9.60 20.54 20.70
CA ARG A 245 9.82 20.64 19.25
C ARG A 245 9.28 19.38 18.57
N ASN A 246 8.64 19.54 17.41
CA ASN A 246 8.00 18.42 16.72
C ASN A 246 8.22 18.37 15.20
N TYR A 247 8.81 19.42 14.61
CA TYR A 247 9.04 19.53 13.18
C TYR A 247 10.47 20.02 12.90
N ILE A 248 11.23 19.22 12.15
CA ILE A 248 12.58 19.56 11.69
C ILE A 248 12.53 20.04 10.23
N ILE A 249 13.18 21.15 9.91
CA ILE A 249 13.45 21.55 8.52
C ILE A 249 14.95 21.53 8.28
N ILE A 250 15.41 20.73 7.32
CA ILE A 250 16.81 20.69 6.87
C ILE A 250 16.91 21.43 5.53
N THR A 251 17.80 22.40 5.41
CA THR A 251 17.89 23.25 4.21
C THR A 251 19.32 23.66 3.87
N HIS A 252 19.54 23.99 2.60
CA HIS A 252 20.71 24.76 2.18
C HIS A 252 20.52 26.26 2.50
N ASN A 253 21.61 26.99 2.75
CA ASN A 253 21.60 28.44 3.06
C ASN A 253 20.89 29.28 2.00
N GLU A 254 20.99 28.90 0.73
CA GLU A 254 20.32 29.55 -0.40
C GLU A 254 18.79 29.57 -0.25
N PHE A 255 18.21 28.56 0.40
CA PHE A 255 16.77 28.41 0.56
C PHE A 255 16.27 28.83 1.95
N LEU A 256 17.15 29.43 2.78
CA LEU A 256 16.83 29.78 4.17
C LEU A 256 15.63 30.73 4.29
N SER A 257 15.42 31.64 3.33
CA SER A 257 14.24 32.52 3.33
C SER A 257 12.95 31.71 3.23
N ALA A 258 12.81 30.88 2.18
CA ALA A 258 11.66 30.03 1.96
C ALA A 258 11.44 29.03 3.12
N ALA A 259 12.53 28.48 3.67
CA ALA A 259 12.49 27.61 4.85
C ALA A 259 11.94 28.32 6.09
N ASN A 260 12.30 29.58 6.31
CA ASN A 260 11.78 30.37 7.42
C ASN A 260 10.30 30.74 7.23
N ASP A 261 9.87 31.02 5.99
CA ASP A 261 8.48 31.36 5.70
C ASP A 261 7.55 30.17 5.99
N ILE A 262 7.88 28.98 5.48
CA ILE A 262 7.08 27.78 5.79
C ILE A 262 7.16 27.43 7.28
N ALA A 263 8.32 27.59 7.93
CA ALA A 263 8.45 27.37 9.37
C ALA A 263 7.54 28.33 10.16
N ASN A 264 7.48 29.62 9.79
CA ASN A 264 6.65 30.61 10.44
C ASN A 264 5.16 30.35 10.23
N TRP A 265 4.77 29.88 9.04
CA TRP A 265 3.40 29.44 8.78
C TRP A 265 3.03 28.23 9.63
N LYS A 266 3.87 27.18 9.65
CA LYS A 266 3.63 25.99 10.48
C LYS A 266 3.60 26.33 11.98
N ARG A 267 4.42 27.29 12.45
CA ARG A 267 4.30 27.81 13.83
C ARG A 267 2.95 28.46 14.12
N GLN A 268 2.34 29.15 13.17
CA GLN A 268 0.99 29.70 13.32
C GLN A 268 -0.09 28.60 13.41
N LEU A 269 0.15 27.44 12.79
CA LEU A 269 -0.72 26.25 12.89
C LEU A 269 -0.47 25.43 14.17
N GLY A 270 0.44 25.86 15.05
CA GLY A 270 0.74 25.21 16.32
C GLY A 270 1.86 24.17 16.26
N TYR A 271 2.62 24.08 15.16
CA TYR A 271 3.84 23.25 15.12
C TYR A 271 5.02 23.98 15.78
N SER A 272 5.92 23.22 16.38
CA SER A 272 7.18 23.74 16.91
C SER A 272 8.33 23.32 16.01
N VAL A 273 8.76 24.28 15.20
CA VAL A 273 9.66 24.05 14.05
C VAL A 273 11.08 24.51 14.36
N GLU A 274 12.07 23.66 14.15
CA GLU A 274 13.48 24.06 14.05
C GLU A 274 13.95 24.04 12.59
N VAL A 275 14.57 25.13 12.13
CA VAL A 275 15.24 25.20 10.82
C VAL A 275 16.73 25.02 11.01
N VAL A 276 17.31 24.07 10.27
CA VAL A 276 18.73 23.71 10.29
C VAL A 276 19.29 23.98 8.91
N SER A 277 20.18 24.97 8.82
CA SER A 277 20.74 25.43 7.56
C SER A 277 22.25 25.26 7.52
N GLN A 278 22.77 24.81 6.38
CA GLN A 278 24.21 24.77 6.09
C GLN A 278 24.50 25.18 4.64
N ALA A 279 25.75 25.59 4.39
CA ALA A 279 26.23 25.93 3.04
C ALA A 279 26.60 24.71 2.19
N SER A 280 26.64 23.51 2.80
CA SER A 280 26.94 22.25 2.11
C SER A 280 26.49 21.11 3.02
N TRP A 281 25.93 20.06 2.43
CA TRP A 281 25.48 18.88 3.12
C TRP A 281 26.07 17.61 2.48
N THR A 282 26.38 16.63 3.30
CA THR A 282 26.44 15.22 2.90
C THR A 282 25.20 14.49 3.42
N ALA A 283 24.81 13.38 2.78
CA ALA A 283 23.70 12.56 3.27
C ALA A 283 23.89 12.12 4.74
N ALA A 284 25.13 11.78 5.14
CA ALA A 284 25.47 11.46 6.52
C ALA A 284 25.23 12.63 7.48
N GLN A 285 25.55 13.86 7.08
CA GLN A 285 25.27 15.05 7.90
C GLN A 285 23.77 15.32 8.01
N VAL A 286 23.00 15.13 6.93
CA VAL A 286 21.52 15.23 6.96
C VAL A 286 20.95 14.22 7.95
N LYS A 287 21.35 12.95 7.83
CA LYS A 287 20.96 11.87 8.73
C LYS A 287 21.27 12.20 10.19
N THR A 288 22.52 12.52 10.50
CA THR A 288 22.94 12.86 11.88
C THR A 288 22.19 14.07 12.43
N ALA A 289 21.90 15.09 11.60
CA ALA A 289 21.12 16.25 12.04
C ALA A 289 19.68 15.87 12.43
N ILE A 290 19.06 14.94 11.72
CA ILE A 290 17.71 14.45 12.02
C ILE A 290 17.74 13.53 13.24
N GLU A 291 18.61 12.52 13.27
CA GLU A 291 18.78 11.56 14.38
C GLU A 291 19.06 12.27 15.71
N THR A 292 19.97 13.25 15.71
CA THR A 292 20.29 14.03 16.93
C THR A 292 19.05 14.70 17.52
N ARG A 293 18.13 15.18 16.69
CA ARG A 293 16.89 15.82 17.15
C ARG A 293 15.88 14.80 17.61
N TYR A 294 15.77 13.68 16.89
CA TYR A 294 14.93 12.56 17.29
C TYR A 294 15.32 12.03 18.69
N ASP A 295 16.61 11.89 18.96
CA ASP A 295 17.12 11.37 20.24
C ASP A 295 16.98 12.38 21.40
N LEU A 296 17.10 13.68 21.12
CA LEU A 296 17.11 14.72 22.15
C LEU A 296 15.74 15.31 22.48
N TRP A 297 14.76 15.19 21.59
CA TRP A 297 13.44 15.81 21.77
C TRP A 297 12.46 14.87 22.46
N SER A 298 11.61 15.45 23.31
CA SER A 298 10.49 14.75 23.94
C SER A 298 9.25 15.66 23.90
N PRO A 299 8.14 15.23 23.29
CA PRO A 299 8.00 13.97 22.54
C PRO A 299 8.92 13.94 21.31
N LYS A 300 9.17 12.73 20.78
CA LYS A 300 9.91 12.52 19.53
C LYS A 300 9.26 13.33 18.39
N PRO A 301 10.06 13.91 17.48
CA PRO A 301 9.53 14.68 16.35
C PRO A 301 8.63 13.81 15.48
N ASP A 302 7.58 14.43 14.94
CA ASP A 302 6.63 13.76 14.05
C ASP A 302 6.96 13.97 12.58
N TYR A 303 7.68 15.04 12.26
CA TYR A 303 7.90 15.48 10.90
C TYR A 303 9.33 15.92 10.66
N PHE A 304 9.86 15.60 9.47
CA PHE A 304 10.93 16.41 8.88
C PHE A 304 10.63 16.80 7.43
N LEU A 305 11.18 17.94 7.03
CA LEU A 305 11.11 18.46 5.66
C LEU A 305 12.52 18.80 5.20
N ILE A 306 12.88 18.32 4.01
CA ILE A 306 14.11 18.73 3.33
C ILE A 306 13.78 19.79 2.29
N ILE A 307 14.53 20.89 2.28
CA ILE A 307 14.43 21.93 1.24
C ILE A 307 15.77 22.02 0.52
N GLY A 308 15.79 21.46 -0.69
CA GLY A 308 16.94 21.34 -1.56
C GLY A 308 16.84 20.08 -2.42
N ASP A 309 17.46 20.10 -3.59
CA ASP A 309 17.54 18.93 -4.47
C ASP A 309 18.58 17.92 -3.95
N HIS A 310 18.51 16.67 -4.41
CA HIS A 310 19.56 15.67 -4.16
C HIS A 310 20.89 16.09 -4.79
N THR A 311 20.86 16.80 -5.92
CA THR A 311 22.06 17.21 -6.67
C THR A 311 22.13 18.73 -6.90
N GLY A 312 23.17 19.20 -7.58
CA GLY A 312 23.33 20.62 -7.95
C GLY A 312 24.11 21.46 -6.93
N SER A 313 24.18 22.76 -7.18
CA SER A 313 25.02 23.70 -6.41
C SER A 313 24.52 23.95 -4.99
N TYR A 314 23.26 23.64 -4.71
CA TYR A 314 22.58 23.90 -3.43
C TYR A 314 21.98 22.60 -2.84
N ALA A 315 22.62 21.47 -3.14
CA ALA A 315 22.12 20.14 -2.80
C ALA A 315 21.95 19.94 -1.28
N VAL A 316 20.89 19.22 -0.92
CA VAL A 316 20.71 18.57 0.38
C VAL A 316 20.53 17.07 0.11
N PRO A 317 21.63 16.31 -0.04
CA PRO A 317 21.56 14.96 -0.62
C PRO A 317 20.73 13.98 0.22
N GLY A 318 19.81 13.27 -0.44
CA GLY A 318 19.25 12.01 0.07
C GLY A 318 20.30 10.90 0.21
N ASP A 319 19.96 9.83 0.93
CA ASP A 319 20.81 8.65 1.06
C ASP A 319 20.85 7.87 -0.27
N VAL A 320 21.99 7.26 -0.58
CA VAL A 320 22.19 6.55 -1.86
C VAL A 320 22.27 5.06 -1.58
N VAL A 321 21.27 4.31 -2.03
CA VAL A 321 21.21 2.87 -1.80
C VAL A 321 21.43 2.07 -3.08
N ASN A 322 22.18 0.98 -2.91
CA ASN A 322 22.27 -0.10 -3.88
C ASN A 322 21.41 -1.24 -3.36
N THR A 323 20.41 -1.69 -4.11
CA THR A 323 19.65 -2.86 -3.68
C THR A 323 20.24 -4.12 -4.32
N PRO A 324 20.41 -5.22 -3.57
CA PRO A 324 20.88 -6.48 -4.13
C PRO A 324 19.89 -7.11 -5.12
N TYR A 325 18.66 -6.59 -5.17
CA TYR A 325 17.60 -7.00 -6.09
C TYR A 325 17.40 -6.03 -7.26
N SER A 326 18.18 -4.93 -7.31
CA SER A 326 18.23 -4.08 -8.48
C SER A 326 18.82 -4.90 -9.63
N PRO A 327 18.20 -4.92 -10.81
CA PRO A 327 18.85 -5.40 -12.03
C PRO A 327 20.29 -4.86 -12.13
N PRO A 328 21.23 -5.58 -12.77
CA PRO A 328 22.60 -5.12 -12.95
C PRO A 328 22.70 -3.72 -13.57
N ASP A 329 21.66 -3.30 -14.29
CA ASP A 329 21.55 -2.03 -15.02
C ASP A 329 20.86 -0.92 -14.22
N ASP A 330 20.16 -1.25 -13.13
CA ASP A 330 19.54 -0.28 -12.22
C ASP A 330 20.58 0.14 -11.19
N GLY A 331 21.34 1.18 -11.55
CA GLY A 331 22.34 1.78 -10.67
C GLY A 331 21.76 2.25 -9.33
N PRO A 332 22.61 2.80 -8.44
CA PRO A 332 22.16 3.35 -7.17
C PRO A 332 21.03 4.36 -7.34
N PHE A 333 20.09 4.39 -6.39
CA PHE A 333 19.05 5.40 -6.33
C PHE A 333 19.07 6.16 -5.01
N ALA A 334 18.61 7.41 -5.04
CA ALA A 334 18.50 8.25 -3.87
C ALA A 334 17.18 8.00 -3.11
N THR A 335 17.21 8.07 -1.79
CA THR A 335 16.02 7.94 -0.93
C THR A 335 16.18 8.76 0.35
N ASP A 336 15.06 9.31 0.84
CA ASP A 336 14.99 9.97 2.16
C ASP A 336 14.44 9.04 3.26
N LEU A 337 14.01 7.82 2.90
CA LEU A 337 13.38 6.86 3.82
C LEU A 337 14.25 6.59 5.05
N TYR A 338 15.53 6.31 4.86
CA TYR A 338 16.44 5.91 5.94
C TYR A 338 16.88 7.07 6.84
N PHE A 339 16.45 8.30 6.56
CA PHE A 339 16.54 9.40 7.52
C PHE A 339 15.36 9.41 8.50
N ALA A 340 14.28 8.68 8.19
CA ALA A 340 13.12 8.51 9.03
C ALA A 340 13.13 7.22 9.85
N CYS A 341 13.98 6.24 9.52
CA CYS A 341 14.09 4.96 10.23
C CYS A 341 15.06 5.08 11.43
N MET A 342 14.56 4.96 12.65
CA MET A 342 15.30 5.20 13.89
C MET A 342 15.53 3.94 14.72
N ASP A 343 14.95 2.80 14.31
CA ASP A 343 15.00 1.55 15.07
C ASP A 343 16.12 0.59 14.62
N GLY A 344 17.19 1.15 14.04
CA GLY A 344 18.44 0.45 13.73
C GLY A 344 18.70 0.23 12.23
N SER A 345 19.78 -0.52 11.91
CA SER A 345 20.26 -0.65 10.53
C SER A 345 19.41 -1.57 9.62
N SER A 346 18.49 -2.33 10.21
CA SER A 346 17.55 -3.20 9.48
C SER A 346 16.12 -2.65 9.51
N ASP A 347 15.97 -1.38 9.87
CA ASP A 347 14.69 -0.71 9.94
C ASP A 347 14.30 -0.09 8.58
N TYR A 348 13.10 -0.43 8.13
CA TYR A 348 12.49 0.01 6.88
C TYR A 348 11.18 0.76 7.14
N HIS A 349 10.86 1.08 8.40
CA HIS A 349 9.62 1.72 8.80
C HIS A 349 9.92 3.15 9.28
N PRO A 350 9.35 4.18 8.63
CA PRO A 350 9.63 5.55 9.02
C PRO A 350 8.95 5.90 10.35
N ASP A 351 9.74 6.36 11.33
CA ASP A 351 9.29 6.90 12.62
C ASP A 351 8.70 8.31 12.53
N MET A 352 8.96 8.99 11.41
CA MET A 352 8.53 10.35 11.10
C MET A 352 7.91 10.40 9.71
N ALA A 353 6.82 11.17 9.59
CA ALA A 353 6.37 11.61 8.28
C ALA A 353 7.43 12.55 7.68
N HIS A 354 7.72 12.38 6.40
CA HIS A 354 8.77 13.15 5.74
C HIS A 354 8.40 13.58 4.34
N GLY A 355 9.02 14.67 3.90
CA GLY A 355 8.85 15.18 2.55
C GLY A 355 10.05 16.01 2.11
N ARG A 356 10.10 16.30 0.81
CA ARG A 356 11.14 17.11 0.19
C ARG A 356 10.53 18.17 -0.74
N ILE A 357 10.97 19.40 -0.58
CA ILE A 357 10.84 20.45 -1.60
C ILE A 357 12.17 20.46 -2.35
N SER A 358 12.14 20.18 -3.66
CA SER A 358 13.35 20.00 -4.51
C SER A 358 13.50 21.14 -5.53
N PRO A 359 13.89 22.36 -5.10
CA PRO A 359 14.05 23.50 -5.99
C PRO A 359 15.45 23.54 -6.60
N SER A 360 15.56 24.06 -7.83
CA SER A 360 16.84 24.34 -8.48
C SER A 360 17.47 25.67 -8.02
N ASN A 361 16.66 26.60 -7.48
CA ASN A 361 17.10 27.92 -7.02
C ASN A 361 16.10 28.56 -6.01
N ALA A 362 16.50 29.66 -5.38
CA ALA A 362 15.69 30.34 -4.36
C ALA A 362 14.31 30.82 -4.85
N THR A 363 14.19 31.21 -6.13
CA THR A 363 12.89 31.66 -6.68
C THR A 363 11.92 30.49 -6.77
N GLU A 364 12.39 29.34 -7.26
CA GLU A 364 11.58 28.12 -7.32
C GLU A 364 11.20 27.61 -5.93
N ALA A 365 12.13 27.69 -4.96
CA ALA A 365 11.85 27.35 -3.57
C ALA A 365 10.71 28.18 -3.00
N GLN A 366 10.73 29.50 -3.23
CA GLN A 366 9.67 30.40 -2.78
C GLN A 366 8.34 30.10 -3.46
N ILE A 367 8.32 29.86 -4.77
CA ILE A 367 7.09 29.49 -5.51
C ILE A 367 6.43 28.24 -4.92
N ILE A 368 7.21 27.22 -4.56
CA ILE A 368 6.68 25.99 -3.98
C ILE A 368 6.15 26.25 -2.56
N VAL A 369 6.89 26.99 -1.73
CA VAL A 369 6.47 27.35 -0.37
C VAL A 369 5.19 28.20 -0.39
N ASP A 370 5.11 29.20 -1.25
CA ASP A 370 3.95 30.07 -1.38
C ASP A 370 2.71 29.26 -1.78
N LYS A 371 2.82 28.32 -2.74
CA LYS A 371 1.72 27.42 -3.10
C LYS A 371 1.22 26.61 -1.90
N ILE A 372 2.12 26.08 -1.07
CA ILE A 372 1.75 25.30 0.12
C ILE A 372 1.05 26.18 1.15
N ILE A 373 1.62 27.35 1.45
CA ILE A 373 1.05 28.30 2.41
C ILE A 373 -0.32 28.78 1.91
N ASP A 374 -0.45 29.14 0.64
CA ASP A 374 -1.71 29.61 0.06
C ASP A 374 -2.78 28.51 0.08
N TYR A 375 -2.41 27.27 -0.24
CA TYR A 375 -3.34 26.14 -0.18
C TYR A 375 -3.87 25.89 1.24
N GLU A 376 -3.04 26.04 2.27
CA GLU A 376 -3.45 25.82 3.66
C GLU A 376 -4.16 27.05 4.28
N LYS A 377 -3.74 28.26 3.89
CA LYS A 377 -4.24 29.52 4.45
C LYS A 377 -5.51 29.99 3.75
N THR A 378 -5.60 29.78 2.44
CA THR A 378 -6.71 30.19 1.58
C THR A 378 -7.10 29.02 0.66
N PRO A 379 -7.59 27.91 1.23
CA PRO A 379 -7.88 26.70 0.47
C PRO A 379 -8.96 26.92 -0.60
N PRO A 380 -9.00 26.10 -1.66
CA PRO A 380 -10.06 26.14 -2.67
C PRO A 380 -11.45 26.21 -2.05
N THR A 381 -12.29 27.14 -2.53
CA THR A 381 -13.68 27.28 -2.07
C THR A 381 -14.66 26.47 -2.92
N GLN A 382 -14.23 25.96 -4.06
CA GLN A 382 -15.02 25.09 -4.91
C GLN A 382 -15.29 23.76 -4.20
N ALA A 383 -16.55 23.50 -3.83
CA ALA A 383 -16.89 22.30 -3.04
C ALA A 383 -16.57 21.00 -3.80
N SER A 384 -16.80 20.96 -5.12
CA SER A 384 -16.56 19.76 -5.93
C SER A 384 -15.09 19.38 -5.99
N PHE A 385 -14.17 20.34 -5.81
CA PHE A 385 -12.74 20.08 -5.77
C PHE A 385 -12.38 19.04 -4.72
N TYR A 386 -13.08 18.96 -3.58
CA TYR A 386 -12.81 18.00 -2.50
C TYR A 386 -13.46 16.63 -2.68
N THR A 387 -14.32 16.47 -3.68
CA THR A 387 -15.03 15.21 -3.96
C THR A 387 -14.72 14.64 -5.34
N ASP A 388 -14.18 15.45 -6.25
CA ASP A 388 -13.82 15.04 -7.60
C ASP A 388 -12.38 14.49 -7.63
N ILE A 389 -12.22 13.28 -8.13
CA ILE A 389 -10.92 12.62 -8.30
C ILE A 389 -10.71 12.17 -9.74
N LEU A 390 -9.46 11.96 -10.12
CA LEU A 390 -9.04 11.47 -11.42
C LEU A 390 -8.27 10.16 -11.26
N ASN A 391 -8.71 9.12 -11.95
CA ASN A 391 -8.05 7.83 -12.02
C ASN A 391 -7.46 7.64 -13.42
N CYS A 392 -6.15 7.47 -13.50
CA CYS A 392 -5.37 7.24 -14.71
C CYS A 392 -4.71 5.86 -14.64
N ALA A 393 -4.98 4.98 -15.61
CA ALA A 393 -4.40 3.64 -15.60
C ALA A 393 -4.34 3.00 -16.99
N GLN A 394 -3.47 2.01 -17.17
CA GLN A 394 -3.45 1.16 -18.35
C GLN A 394 -4.22 -0.14 -18.11
N TYR A 395 -5.00 -0.58 -19.10
CA TYR A 395 -5.29 -2.01 -19.29
C TYR A 395 -4.21 -2.59 -20.21
N GLN A 396 -3.22 -3.25 -19.62
CA GLN A 396 -2.11 -3.90 -20.33
C GLN A 396 -2.46 -5.35 -20.61
N ASP A 397 -2.39 -5.76 -21.88
CA ASP A 397 -2.68 -7.11 -22.41
C ASP A 397 -1.85 -7.24 -23.70
N ASP A 398 -0.54 -7.41 -23.52
CA ASP A 398 0.48 -7.33 -24.57
C ASP A 398 0.41 -8.56 -25.48
N ASP A 399 0.05 -9.72 -24.93
CA ASP A 399 -0.13 -10.97 -25.67
C ASP A 399 -1.52 -11.11 -26.31
N ASN A 400 -2.43 -10.18 -26.03
CA ASN A 400 -3.81 -10.13 -26.52
C ASN A 400 -4.61 -11.41 -26.21
N ASN A 401 -4.38 -12.01 -25.04
CA ASN A 401 -5.14 -13.18 -24.59
C ASN A 401 -6.50 -12.81 -23.94
N GLY A 402 -6.75 -11.52 -23.70
CA GLY A 402 -8.01 -11.00 -23.14
C GLY A 402 -8.01 -10.88 -21.61
N TYR A 403 -6.88 -11.12 -20.95
CA TYR A 403 -6.64 -10.93 -19.53
C TYR A 403 -5.57 -9.85 -19.33
N ALA A 404 -5.74 -8.99 -18.34
CA ALA A 404 -4.72 -8.01 -18.01
C ALA A 404 -3.43 -8.70 -17.49
N ASP A 405 -2.28 -8.31 -18.03
CA ASP A 405 -0.96 -8.81 -17.59
C ASP A 405 -0.58 -8.22 -16.23
N ARG A 406 -0.89 -6.93 -16.03
CA ARG A 406 -0.61 -6.18 -14.80
C ARG A 406 -1.88 -5.74 -14.10
N ARG A 407 -1.76 -5.45 -12.79
CA ARG A 407 -2.89 -5.02 -11.95
C ARG A 407 -3.26 -3.54 -12.14
N PHE A 408 -2.65 -2.80 -13.06
CA PHE A 408 -2.79 -1.35 -13.18
C PHE A 408 -4.24 -0.84 -13.19
N CYS A 409 -5.03 -1.24 -14.19
CA CYS A 409 -6.46 -0.92 -14.27
C CYS A 409 -7.24 -1.42 -13.05
N HIS A 410 -6.97 -2.63 -12.57
CA HIS A 410 -7.73 -3.21 -11.46
C HIS A 410 -7.49 -2.48 -10.13
N THR A 411 -6.23 -2.12 -9.84
CA THR A 411 -5.87 -1.32 -8.67
C THR A 411 -6.57 0.04 -8.71
N SER A 412 -6.60 0.69 -9.88
CA SER A 412 -7.27 1.96 -10.07
C SER A 412 -8.78 1.85 -9.82
N GLU A 413 -9.44 0.81 -10.34
CA GLU A 413 -10.86 0.56 -10.09
C GLU A 413 -11.14 0.20 -8.62
N ASN A 414 -10.27 -0.54 -7.93
CA ASN A 414 -10.45 -0.83 -6.50
C ASN A 414 -10.39 0.45 -5.65
N ILE A 415 -9.45 1.36 -5.93
CA ILE A 415 -9.36 2.66 -5.24
C ILE A 415 -10.60 3.50 -5.53
N ARG A 416 -11.00 3.57 -6.80
CA ARG A 416 -12.21 4.28 -7.23
C ARG A 416 -13.45 3.76 -6.50
N ASP A 417 -13.68 2.45 -6.53
CA ASP A 417 -14.87 1.82 -5.96
C ASP A 417 -14.91 2.02 -4.44
N TYR A 418 -13.76 1.93 -3.77
CA TYR A 418 -13.66 2.21 -2.34
C TYR A 418 -13.98 3.67 -2.01
N LEU A 419 -13.40 4.65 -2.73
CA LEU A 419 -13.64 6.07 -2.49
C LEU A 419 -15.08 6.48 -2.83
N GLN A 420 -15.62 5.98 -3.94
CA GLN A 420 -17.00 6.24 -4.33
C GLN A 420 -17.99 5.59 -3.36
N GLY A 421 -17.79 4.31 -3.02
CA GLY A 421 -18.70 3.54 -2.17
C GLY A 421 -18.67 3.94 -0.70
N SER A 422 -17.48 4.22 -0.15
CA SER A 422 -17.30 4.49 1.28
C SER A 422 -17.38 5.98 1.63
N PHE A 423 -17.03 6.86 0.69
CA PHE A 423 -16.87 8.29 0.95
C PHE A 423 -17.56 9.19 -0.08
N SER A 424 -18.33 8.64 -1.04
CA SER A 424 -19.09 9.40 -2.03
C SER A 424 -18.26 10.31 -2.94
N TYR A 425 -16.99 9.97 -3.20
CA TYR A 425 -16.19 10.68 -4.21
C TYR A 425 -16.73 10.41 -5.63
N SER A 426 -16.59 11.40 -6.50
CA SER A 426 -16.84 11.32 -7.93
C SER A 426 -15.53 11.06 -8.66
N SER A 427 -15.40 9.90 -9.32
CA SER A 427 -14.18 9.52 -10.01
C SER A 427 -14.31 9.60 -11.53
N THR A 428 -13.46 10.42 -12.14
CA THR A 428 -13.27 10.46 -13.59
C THR A 428 -12.16 9.48 -13.97
N ARG A 429 -12.36 8.74 -15.06
CA ARG A 429 -11.42 7.71 -15.53
C ARG A 429 -10.81 8.15 -16.85
N VAL A 430 -9.49 8.28 -16.89
CA VAL A 430 -8.71 8.50 -18.11
C VAL A 430 -7.81 7.29 -18.31
N TYR A 431 -8.34 6.26 -18.96
CA TYR A 431 -7.65 4.98 -19.12
C TYR A 431 -7.13 4.79 -20.54
N HIS A 432 -6.06 3.99 -20.64
CA HIS A 432 -5.43 3.67 -21.91
C HIS A 432 -5.34 2.15 -22.12
N THR A 433 -5.42 1.70 -23.37
CA THR A 433 -5.02 0.34 -23.73
C THR A 433 -4.46 0.27 -25.14
N ASP A 434 -3.42 -0.53 -25.32
CA ASP A 434 -2.89 -0.89 -26.63
C ASP A 434 -3.47 -2.25 -27.10
N ALA A 435 -4.31 -2.91 -26.29
CA ALA A 435 -4.88 -4.22 -26.55
C ALA A 435 -5.95 -4.18 -27.65
N THR A 436 -5.88 -5.15 -28.56
CA THR A 436 -6.81 -5.32 -29.70
C THR A 436 -7.91 -6.34 -29.43
N THR A 437 -7.90 -6.93 -28.23
CA THR A 437 -8.89 -7.93 -27.80
C THR A 437 -10.31 -7.36 -27.74
N THR A 438 -11.30 -8.23 -27.94
CA THR A 438 -12.71 -7.83 -27.97
C THR A 438 -13.12 -7.24 -26.62
N LEU A 439 -13.59 -5.98 -26.60
CA LEU A 439 -13.95 -5.26 -25.37
C LEU A 439 -14.88 -6.06 -24.46
N SER A 440 -15.88 -6.74 -25.02
CA SER A 440 -16.88 -7.47 -24.25
C SER A 440 -16.31 -8.65 -23.46
N THR A 441 -15.13 -9.15 -23.83
CA THR A 441 -14.48 -10.32 -23.23
C THR A 441 -13.28 -9.98 -22.35
N ARG A 442 -12.89 -8.70 -22.24
CA ARG A 442 -11.74 -8.30 -21.42
C ARG A 442 -11.93 -8.63 -19.94
N ARG A 443 -10.86 -9.11 -19.32
CA ARG A 443 -10.81 -9.60 -17.94
C ARG A 443 -9.64 -8.99 -17.21
N TYR A 444 -9.77 -8.85 -15.90
CA TYR A 444 -8.59 -8.66 -15.07
C TYR A 444 -7.72 -9.92 -15.08
N ASN A 445 -6.48 -9.79 -14.63
CA ASN A 445 -5.53 -10.87 -14.47
C ASN A 445 -6.14 -12.13 -13.80
N ASN A 446 -5.72 -13.33 -14.18
CA ASN A 446 -6.22 -14.60 -13.62
C ASN A 446 -5.15 -15.39 -12.84
N THR A 447 -4.06 -14.73 -12.43
CA THR A 447 -2.93 -15.35 -11.74
C THR A 447 -2.68 -14.70 -10.37
N TYR A 448 -1.55 -14.05 -10.14
CA TYR A 448 -1.24 -13.42 -8.85
C TYR A 448 -2.09 -12.20 -8.56
N TYR A 449 -2.43 -11.45 -9.61
CA TYR A 449 -2.95 -10.11 -9.48
C TYR A 449 -4.46 -10.04 -9.49
N SER A 450 -5.19 -11.04 -9.98
CA SER A 450 -6.64 -11.11 -9.79
C SER A 450 -7.19 -12.50 -10.06
N ASN A 451 -8.51 -12.66 -9.97
CA ASN A 451 -9.18 -13.95 -10.09
C ASN A 451 -9.79 -14.19 -11.48
N GLY A 452 -9.44 -13.39 -12.50
CA GLY A 452 -9.89 -13.58 -13.88
C GLY A 452 -11.31 -13.09 -14.17
N GLN A 453 -11.88 -12.26 -13.31
CA GLN A 453 -13.21 -11.69 -13.49
C GLN A 453 -13.26 -10.70 -14.66
N LEU A 454 -14.41 -10.58 -15.31
CA LEU A 454 -14.65 -9.60 -16.36
C LEU A 454 -14.45 -8.18 -15.82
N LEU A 455 -13.96 -7.28 -16.69
CA LEU A 455 -14.00 -5.86 -16.38
C LEU A 455 -15.44 -5.41 -16.08
N PRO A 456 -15.62 -4.35 -15.26
CA PRO A 456 -16.91 -3.68 -15.08
C PRO A 456 -17.64 -3.43 -16.41
N ALA A 457 -18.97 -3.52 -16.39
CA ALA A 457 -19.77 -3.47 -17.61
C ALA A 457 -19.62 -2.15 -18.38
N ASP A 458 -19.41 -1.05 -17.68
CA ASP A 458 -19.16 0.28 -18.26
C ASP A 458 -17.78 0.38 -18.92
N LEU A 459 -16.74 -0.24 -18.36
CA LEU A 459 -15.42 -0.36 -19.00
C LEU A 459 -15.42 -1.25 -20.25
N ARG A 460 -16.40 -2.15 -20.37
CA ARG A 460 -16.60 -3.00 -21.56
C ARG A 460 -17.57 -2.39 -22.58
N SER A 461 -18.12 -1.21 -22.30
CA SER A 461 -19.01 -0.51 -23.22
C SER A 461 -18.22 0.06 -24.40
N ALA A 462 -18.81 0.03 -25.60
CA ALA A 462 -18.26 0.69 -26.79
C ALA A 462 -18.18 2.22 -26.63
N SER A 463 -18.88 2.80 -25.65
CA SER A 463 -18.84 4.23 -25.33
C SER A 463 -17.68 4.64 -24.43
N PHE A 464 -16.97 3.69 -23.80
CA PHE A 464 -15.85 4.01 -22.93
C PHE A 464 -14.61 4.31 -23.76
N ASN A 465 -13.98 5.47 -23.52
CA ASN A 465 -12.78 5.88 -24.23
C ASN A 465 -11.53 5.23 -23.61
N TRP A 466 -10.95 4.27 -24.32
CA TRP A 466 -9.69 3.62 -23.96
C TRP A 466 -8.45 4.31 -24.56
N ALA A 467 -8.61 5.48 -25.17
CA ALA A 467 -7.52 6.28 -25.74
C ALA A 467 -7.22 7.52 -24.88
N GLY A 468 -7.30 7.41 -23.55
CA GLY A 468 -6.94 8.49 -22.65
C GLY A 468 -5.48 8.93 -22.82
N GLY A 469 -5.24 10.23 -22.74
CA GLY A 469 -3.91 10.82 -22.87
C GLY A 469 -3.81 12.22 -22.27
N ALA A 470 -2.78 12.95 -22.69
CA ALA A 470 -2.43 14.21 -22.05
C ALA A 470 -3.52 15.27 -22.09
N THR A 471 -4.31 15.34 -23.17
CA THR A 471 -5.38 16.33 -23.30
C THR A 471 -6.47 16.09 -22.25
N GLU A 472 -6.94 14.85 -22.11
CA GLU A 472 -7.97 14.51 -21.10
C GLU A 472 -7.43 14.75 -19.68
N ILE A 473 -6.18 14.34 -19.41
CA ILE A 473 -5.56 14.53 -18.08
C ILE A 473 -5.46 16.03 -17.73
N THR A 474 -4.93 16.86 -18.63
CA THR A 474 -4.84 18.31 -18.42
C THR A 474 -6.21 18.93 -18.17
N ASN A 475 -7.20 18.60 -19.02
CA ASN A 475 -8.56 19.13 -18.88
C ASN A 475 -9.18 18.77 -17.53
N GLU A 476 -8.98 17.53 -17.06
CA GLU A 476 -9.52 17.08 -15.78
C GLU A 476 -8.81 17.75 -14.60
N ILE A 477 -7.48 17.91 -14.63
CA ILE A 477 -6.74 18.63 -13.59
C ILE A 477 -7.17 20.11 -13.55
N ASP A 478 -7.30 20.76 -14.71
CA ASP A 478 -7.74 22.15 -14.83
C ASP A 478 -9.17 22.38 -14.35
N ALA A 479 -10.04 21.37 -14.47
CA ALA A 479 -11.39 21.41 -13.91
C ALA A 479 -11.43 21.34 -12.37
N GLY A 480 -10.31 20.97 -11.74
CA GLY A 480 -10.16 20.84 -10.30
C GLY A 480 -10.42 19.42 -9.80
N LYS A 481 -9.35 18.73 -9.39
CA LYS A 481 -9.41 17.41 -8.74
C LYS A 481 -8.74 17.47 -7.39
N PHE A 482 -9.33 16.81 -6.39
CA PHE A 482 -8.70 16.67 -5.08
C PHE A 482 -7.47 15.77 -5.16
N LEU A 483 -7.66 14.65 -5.85
CA LEU A 483 -6.73 13.54 -5.96
C LEU A 483 -6.66 13.11 -7.42
N VAL A 484 -5.45 12.99 -7.92
CA VAL A 484 -5.13 12.33 -9.18
C VAL A 484 -4.39 11.05 -8.81
N PHE A 485 -4.82 9.90 -9.31
CA PHE A 485 -4.15 8.63 -9.07
C PHE A 485 -3.70 8.07 -10.41
N HIS A 486 -2.39 7.87 -10.56
CA HIS A 486 -1.82 7.20 -11.72
C HIS A 486 -1.31 5.81 -11.34
N ARG A 487 -1.65 4.81 -12.16
CA ARG A 487 -1.02 3.49 -12.08
C ARG A 487 -0.73 2.93 -13.47
N ASP A 488 0.54 2.94 -13.83
CA ASP A 488 1.16 2.33 -15.01
C ASP A 488 2.69 2.41 -14.87
N HIS A 489 3.42 2.10 -15.93
CA HIS A 489 4.82 2.46 -16.14
C HIS A 489 5.08 3.97 -16.09
N GLY A 490 6.25 4.34 -15.60
CA GLY A 490 6.81 5.70 -15.64
C GLY A 490 8.10 5.76 -16.46
N TYR A 491 8.43 6.92 -17.00
CA TYR A 491 9.69 7.14 -17.66
C TYR A 491 10.83 7.37 -16.65
N THR A 492 12.02 6.86 -16.98
CA THR A 492 13.22 7.10 -16.20
C THR A 492 13.54 8.60 -16.09
N GLY A 493 14.23 8.98 -15.01
CA GLY A 493 14.54 10.37 -14.70
C GLY A 493 13.33 11.23 -14.32
N GLY A 494 12.18 10.62 -14.00
CA GLY A 494 10.98 11.35 -13.57
C GLY A 494 10.33 12.19 -14.67
N SER A 495 10.53 11.82 -15.94
CA SER A 495 10.08 12.64 -17.09
C SER A 495 8.58 12.50 -17.42
N GLY A 496 7.88 11.52 -16.84
CA GLY A 496 6.43 11.39 -16.97
C GLY A 496 5.87 9.98 -16.83
N TRP A 497 4.59 9.85 -17.15
CA TRP A 497 3.81 8.63 -17.24
C TRP A 497 3.83 8.08 -18.66
N HIS A 498 3.94 6.75 -18.81
CA HIS A 498 3.93 6.11 -20.11
C HIS A 498 2.50 5.98 -20.66
N ARG A 499 1.58 5.36 -19.91
CA ARG A 499 0.16 5.21 -20.21
C ARG A 499 -0.73 5.57 -19.01
N PRO A 500 -1.86 6.26 -19.24
CA PRO A 500 -2.03 7.22 -20.33
C PRO A 500 -0.84 8.20 -20.39
N TYR A 501 -0.42 8.58 -21.60
CA TYR A 501 0.79 9.38 -21.79
C TYR A 501 0.63 10.78 -21.18
N TYR A 502 1.55 11.15 -20.28
CA TYR A 502 1.59 12.47 -19.65
C TYR A 502 3.01 12.80 -19.19
N THR A 503 3.62 13.87 -19.69
CA THR A 503 5.03 14.19 -19.39
C THR A 503 5.19 15.55 -18.75
N THR A 504 6.41 15.85 -18.29
CA THR A 504 6.78 17.20 -17.82
C THR A 504 6.47 18.29 -18.85
N THR A 505 6.54 17.98 -20.15
CA THR A 505 6.13 18.92 -21.20
C THR A 505 4.62 19.13 -21.23
N SER A 506 3.82 18.09 -20.98
CA SER A 506 2.36 18.21 -20.87
C SER A 506 1.97 19.10 -19.69
N MET A 507 2.68 19.00 -18.56
CA MET A 507 2.41 19.82 -17.36
C MET A 507 2.55 21.33 -17.60
N ASN A 508 3.35 21.76 -18.58
CA ASN A 508 3.50 23.18 -18.92
C ASN A 508 2.19 23.84 -19.41
N SER A 509 1.19 23.03 -19.76
CA SER A 509 -0.12 23.52 -20.20
C SER A 509 -1.16 23.65 -19.09
N LEU A 510 -0.84 23.24 -17.85
CA LEU A 510 -1.76 23.31 -16.72
C LEU A 510 -2.16 24.77 -16.39
N ALA A 511 -3.46 24.96 -16.18
CA ALA A 511 -4.10 26.23 -15.86
C ALA A 511 -5.03 26.14 -14.63
N ASN A 512 -4.90 25.08 -13.83
CA ASN A 512 -5.70 24.79 -12.63
C ASN A 512 -5.60 25.83 -11.49
N GLY A 513 -4.70 26.81 -11.58
CA GLY A 513 -4.61 27.91 -10.62
C GLY A 513 -4.38 27.43 -9.19
N SER A 514 -5.29 27.74 -8.28
CA SER A 514 -5.24 27.30 -6.87
C SER A 514 -5.84 25.90 -6.62
N LEU A 515 -6.43 25.25 -7.64
CA LEU A 515 -7.00 23.91 -7.55
C LEU A 515 -5.89 22.86 -7.68
N LEU A 516 -5.00 22.80 -6.69
CA LEU A 516 -3.80 21.96 -6.70
C LEU A 516 -4.14 20.53 -6.18
N PRO A 517 -4.17 19.50 -7.03
CA PRO A 517 -4.41 18.12 -6.59
C PRO A 517 -3.22 17.57 -5.78
N VAL A 518 -3.51 16.57 -4.95
CA VAL A 518 -2.53 15.54 -4.59
C VAL A 518 -2.45 14.55 -5.76
N VAL A 519 -1.26 14.20 -6.23
CA VAL A 519 -1.02 13.34 -7.41
C VAL A 519 -0.26 12.08 -7.00
#